data_AF-A0A7S2H2X5-F1
#
_entry.id   AF-A0A7S2H2X5-F1
#
_cell.length_a   1.000
_cell.length_b   1.000
_cell.length_c   1.000
_cell.angle_alpha   90.00
_cell.angle_beta   90.00
_cell.angle_gamma   90.00
#
_symmetry.space_group_name_H-M   'P 1'
#
loop_
_entity.id
_entity.type
_entity.pdbx_description
1 polymer ?
#
loop_
_entity_poly.entity_id
_entity_poly.type
_entity_poly.pdbx_seq_one_letter_code
_entity_poly.pdbx_strand_id
1 'polypeptide(L)'
;GIDTVALLHQFPRSLRAQVVSFMHRHTLRSSALLMALSPECAKALLMCMTSAVCLEKEVLLGQGELCEYLYMLQKGQLHVRDGPAAEWDENLALEEFGAGKEVRTAMAAGINRVSVIAGKMGMEGTRR
;
A
#
# COMPACT_ATOMS: atom_id res chain seq x y z
N GLY A 1 -3.28 0.53 -21.35
CA GLY A 1 -4.18 0.31 -20.19
C GLY A 1 -5.17 1.45 -20.12
N ILE A 2 -6.31 1.25 -19.46
CA ILE A 2 -7.28 2.33 -19.24
C ILE A 2 -6.77 3.19 -18.09
N ASP A 3 -6.66 4.50 -18.29
CA ASP A 3 -6.36 5.46 -17.22
C ASP A 3 -7.61 5.64 -16.34
N THR A 4 -7.65 4.91 -15.24
CA THR A 4 -8.76 4.93 -14.30
C THR A 4 -8.90 6.27 -13.59
N VAL A 5 -7.80 7.00 -13.40
CA VAL A 5 -7.81 8.31 -12.73
C VAL A 5 -8.47 9.33 -13.65
N ALA A 6 -8.02 9.43 -14.90
CA ALA A 6 -8.61 10.31 -15.89
C ALA A 6 -10.09 10.00 -16.15
N LEU A 7 -10.46 8.71 -16.18
CA LEU A 7 -11.85 8.28 -16.30
C LEU A 7 -12.68 8.72 -15.09
N LEU A 8 -12.16 8.50 -13.87
CA LEU A 8 -12.87 8.87 -12.66
C LEU A 8 -13.13 10.38 -12.60
N HIS A 9 -12.18 11.22 -13.02
CA HIS A 9 -12.32 12.68 -13.03
C HIS A 9 -13.49 13.21 -13.87
N GLN A 10 -14.02 12.43 -14.81
CA GLN A 10 -15.21 12.80 -15.61
C GLN A 10 -16.51 12.74 -14.80
N PHE A 11 -16.52 12.01 -13.68
CA PHE A 11 -17.70 11.86 -12.83
C PHE A 11 -17.79 12.94 -11.74
N PRO A 12 -19.02 13.31 -11.32
CA PRO A 12 -19.22 14.19 -10.16
C PRO A 12 -18.60 13.58 -8.89
N ARG A 13 -18.16 14.43 -7.97
CA ARG A 13 -17.43 14.03 -6.74
C ARG A 13 -18.17 12.97 -5.91
N SER A 14 -19.50 13.08 -5.81
CA SER A 14 -20.33 12.10 -5.08
C SER A 14 -20.25 10.71 -5.70
N LEU A 15 -20.35 10.61 -7.03
CA LEU A 15 -20.28 9.34 -7.75
C LEU A 15 -18.85 8.75 -7.70
N ARG A 16 -17.81 9.60 -7.85
CA ARG A 16 -16.42 9.16 -7.68
C ARG A 16 -16.19 8.50 -6.32
N ALA A 17 -16.66 9.13 -5.24
CA ALA A 17 -16.52 8.58 -3.90
C ALA A 17 -17.21 7.22 -3.76
N GLN A 18 -18.38 7.03 -4.40
CA GLN A 18 -19.09 5.74 -4.39
C GLN A 18 -18.35 4.66 -5.18
N VAL A 19 -17.85 4.99 -6.38
CA VAL A 19 -17.07 4.06 -7.21
C VAL A 19 -15.79 3.64 -6.50
N VAL A 20 -15.04 4.60 -5.96
CA VAL A 20 -13.82 4.36 -5.19
C VAL A 20 -14.12 3.49 -3.95
N SER A 21 -15.20 3.79 -3.21
CA SER A 21 -15.63 2.96 -2.07
C SER A 21 -15.90 1.52 -2.49
N PHE A 22 -16.55 1.32 -3.64
CA PHE A 22 -16.85 0.00 -4.16
C PHE A 22 -15.58 -0.74 -4.59
N MET A 23 -14.66 -0.07 -5.28
CA MET A 23 -13.37 -0.63 -5.70
C MET A 23 -12.53 -1.09 -4.50
N HIS A 24 -12.54 -0.31 -3.41
CA HIS A 24 -11.76 -0.59 -2.19
C HIS A 24 -12.58 -1.24 -1.06
N ARG A 25 -13.74 -1.84 -1.37
CA ARG A 25 -14.63 -2.46 -0.38
C ARG A 25 -13.95 -3.53 0.48
N HIS A 26 -12.96 -4.23 -0.09
CA HIS A 26 -12.20 -5.24 0.64
C HIS A 26 -11.23 -4.57 1.62
N THR A 27 -10.47 -3.57 1.16
CA THR A 27 -9.53 -2.80 1.99
C THR A 27 -10.23 -2.13 3.18
N LEU A 28 -11.44 -1.60 2.96
CA LEU A 28 -12.27 -1.03 4.02
C LEU A 28 -12.65 -2.04 5.10
N ARG A 29 -12.86 -3.31 4.73
CA ARG A 29 -13.24 -4.38 5.67
C ARG A 29 -12.05 -5.05 6.35
N SER A 30 -10.89 -5.08 5.68
CA SER A 30 -9.69 -5.73 6.21
C SER A 30 -8.85 -4.82 7.09
N SER A 31 -8.97 -3.50 6.94
CA SER A 31 -8.18 -2.53 7.71
C SER A 31 -8.93 -2.07 8.95
N ALA A 32 -8.41 -2.43 10.13
CA ALA A 32 -8.93 -1.92 11.41
C ALA A 32 -8.90 -0.38 11.49
N LEU A 33 -7.88 0.25 10.90
CA LEU A 33 -7.76 1.71 10.85
C LEU A 33 -8.91 2.33 10.06
N LEU A 34 -9.20 1.82 8.86
CA LEU A 34 -10.28 2.38 8.04
C LEU A 34 -11.67 2.08 8.61
N MET A 35 -11.84 0.93 9.29
CA MET A 35 -13.10 0.60 9.97
C MET A 35 -13.41 1.51 11.15
N ALA A 36 -12.40 2.06 11.82
CA ALA A 36 -12.58 2.97 12.95
C ALA A 36 -13.02 4.38 12.51
N LEU A 37 -12.94 4.70 11.21
CA LEU A 37 -13.28 6.02 10.68
C LEU A 37 -14.77 6.12 10.32
N SER A 38 -15.28 7.35 10.32
CA SER A 38 -16.59 7.62 9.72
C SER A 38 -16.57 7.28 8.22
N PRO A 39 -17.71 6.86 7.63
CA PRO A 39 -17.76 6.47 6.23
C PRO A 39 -17.37 7.62 5.28
N GLU A 40 -17.63 8.88 5.65
CA GLU A 40 -17.24 10.07 4.89
C GLU A 40 -15.72 10.28 4.95
N CYS A 41 -15.10 10.08 6.11
CA CYS A 41 -13.65 10.20 6.28
C CYS A 41 -12.92 9.09 5.51
N ALA A 42 -13.39 7.85 5.64
CA ALA A 42 -12.84 6.72 4.88
C ALA A 42 -12.93 6.96 3.36
N LYS A 43 -14.07 7.46 2.88
CA LYS A 43 -14.23 7.88 1.47
C LYS A 43 -13.24 8.96 1.05
N ALA A 44 -13.06 9.98 1.88
CA ALA A 44 -12.11 11.06 1.59
C ALA A 44 -10.67 10.55 1.51
N LEU A 45 -10.25 9.70 2.45
CA LEU A 45 -8.94 9.06 2.42
C LEU A 45 -8.76 8.19 1.18
N LEU A 46 -9.74 7.33 0.85
CA LEU A 46 -9.68 6.48 -0.33
C LEU A 46 -9.61 7.29 -1.64
N MET A 47 -10.18 8.50 -1.70
CA MET A 47 -10.05 9.37 -2.87
C MET A 47 -8.65 9.99 -3.01
N CYS A 48 -7.88 10.10 -1.93
CA CYS A 48 -6.50 10.60 -1.93
C CYS A 48 -5.46 9.48 -2.12
N MET A 49 -5.93 8.25 -2.15
CA MET A 49 -5.11 7.04 -2.18
C MET A 49 -4.79 6.65 -3.62
N THR A 50 -3.52 6.32 -3.88
CA THR A 50 -3.05 5.94 -5.21
C THR A 50 -2.65 4.47 -5.20
N SER A 51 -3.18 3.66 -6.12
CA SER A 51 -2.78 2.26 -6.26
C SER A 51 -1.51 2.15 -7.11
N ALA A 52 -0.46 1.59 -6.54
CA ALA A 52 0.76 1.19 -7.24
C ALA A 52 0.83 -0.34 -7.35
N VAL A 53 1.48 -0.85 -8.40
CA VAL A 53 1.80 -2.27 -8.54
C VAL A 53 3.31 -2.40 -8.52
N CYS A 54 3.82 -3.27 -7.65
CA CYS A 54 5.24 -3.53 -7.55
C CYS A 54 5.58 -4.93 -8.06
N LEU A 55 6.72 -5.03 -8.73
CA LEU A 55 7.26 -6.27 -9.25
C LEU A 55 8.04 -7.03 -8.19
N GLU A 56 8.34 -8.29 -8.48
CA GLU A 56 9.20 -9.09 -7.62
C GLU A 56 10.58 -8.44 -7.53
N LYS A 57 11.16 -8.43 -6.31
CA LYS A 57 12.48 -7.85 -6.01
C LYS A 57 12.56 -6.32 -6.14
N GLU A 58 11.45 -5.61 -6.33
CA GLU A 58 11.45 -4.16 -6.23
C GLU A 58 11.56 -3.71 -4.77
N VAL A 59 12.48 -2.78 -4.51
CA VAL A 59 12.62 -2.12 -3.21
C VAL A 59 11.63 -0.96 -3.14
N LEU A 60 10.69 -1.05 -2.21
CA LEU A 60 9.72 0.03 -1.97
C LEU A 60 10.31 1.19 -1.15
N LEU A 61 11.13 0.84 -0.16
CA LEU A 61 11.71 1.77 0.81
C LEU A 61 13.12 1.30 1.14
N GLY A 62 14.12 2.13 0.87
CA GLY A 62 15.50 1.89 1.23
C GLY A 62 15.81 2.24 2.69
N GLN A 63 16.84 1.63 3.25
CA GLN A 63 17.33 1.97 4.58
C GLN A 63 17.87 3.41 4.60
N GLY A 64 17.39 4.22 5.55
CA GLY A 64 17.79 5.63 5.68
C GLY A 64 17.08 6.58 4.71
N GLU A 65 16.21 6.06 3.84
CA GLU A 65 15.37 6.91 2.99
C GLU A 65 14.20 7.51 3.80
N LEU A 66 13.83 8.75 3.45
CA LEU A 66 12.68 9.40 4.05
C LEU A 66 11.40 8.76 3.49
N CYS A 67 10.59 8.16 4.36
CA CYS A 67 9.30 7.62 3.98
C CYS A 67 8.25 8.75 3.88
N GLU A 68 8.00 9.21 2.64
CA GLU A 68 7.02 10.27 2.38
C GLU A 68 5.56 9.79 2.31
N TYR A 69 5.36 8.48 2.12
CA TYR A 69 4.05 7.89 1.85
C TYR A 69 3.73 6.78 2.85
N LEU A 70 2.49 6.74 3.29
CA LEU A 70 1.98 5.57 4.00
C LEU A 70 1.50 4.54 2.98
N TYR A 71 2.00 3.31 3.10
CA TYR A 71 1.69 2.21 2.21
C TYR A 71 0.74 1.21 2.87
N MET A 72 -0.33 0.82 2.17
CA MET A 72 -1.19 -0.30 2.57
C MET A 72 -1.09 -1.44 1.56
N LEU A 73 -0.69 -2.62 2.04
CA LEU A 73 -0.65 -3.84 1.25
C LEU A 73 -2.06 -4.40 1.06
N GLN A 74 -2.55 -4.39 -0.18
CA GLN A 74 -3.87 -4.95 -0.50
C GLN A 74 -3.76 -6.42 -0.96
N LYS A 75 -2.64 -6.83 -1.55
CA LYS A 75 -2.43 -8.17 -2.11
C LYS A 75 -0.94 -8.48 -2.19
N GLY A 76 -0.55 -9.76 -2.18
CA GLY A 76 0.86 -10.18 -2.28
C GLY A 76 1.57 -10.26 -0.94
N GLN A 77 2.90 -10.28 -0.98
CA GLN A 77 3.77 -10.36 0.20
C GLN A 77 4.82 -9.27 0.13
N LEU A 78 5.13 -8.69 1.28
CA LEU A 78 6.22 -7.73 1.44
C LEU A 78 7.19 -8.29 2.48
N HIS A 79 8.47 -8.30 2.13
CA HIS A 79 9.53 -8.70 3.04
C HIS A 79 10.21 -7.46 3.60
N VAL A 80 10.35 -7.41 4.92
CA VAL A 80 11.13 -6.39 5.62
C VAL A 80 12.40 -7.08 6.10
N ARG A 81 13.55 -6.50 5.78
CA ARG A 81 14.86 -6.96 6.25
C ARG A 81 15.63 -5.75 6.76
N ASP A 82 16.27 -5.93 7.91
CA ASP A 82 17.18 -4.94 8.46
C ASP A 82 18.56 -5.12 7.80
N GLY A 83 19.10 -4.08 7.17
CA GLY A 83 20.43 -4.09 6.56
C GLY A 83 20.53 -3.37 5.21
N PRO A 84 21.77 -3.21 4.68
CA PRO A 84 22.00 -2.54 3.41
C PRO A 84 21.39 -3.33 2.24
N ALA A 85 20.70 -2.62 1.33
CA ALA A 85 20.01 -3.22 0.18
C ALA A 85 20.93 -3.91 -0.84
N ALA A 86 22.26 -3.77 -0.71
CA ALA A 86 23.23 -4.25 -1.70
C ALA A 86 23.62 -5.73 -1.54
N GLU A 87 23.35 -6.36 -0.40
CA GLU A 87 23.77 -7.75 -0.11
C GLU A 87 22.64 -8.76 -0.34
N TRP A 88 22.03 -8.71 -1.52
CA TRP A 88 20.95 -9.64 -1.88
C TRP A 88 21.54 -10.83 -2.63
N ASP A 89 22.02 -11.83 -1.87
CA ASP A 89 22.37 -13.14 -2.43
C ASP A 89 21.11 -14.02 -2.49
N GLU A 90 20.66 -14.38 -3.69
CA GLU A 90 19.43 -15.15 -3.94
C GLU A 90 19.45 -16.53 -3.25
N ASN A 91 20.65 -17.06 -2.96
CA ASN A 91 20.82 -18.34 -2.28
C ASN A 91 20.59 -18.27 -0.77
N LEU A 92 20.84 -17.11 -0.13
CA LEU A 92 20.70 -16.95 1.33
C LEU A 92 19.23 -16.91 1.75
N ALA A 93 18.36 -16.38 0.87
CA ALA A 93 16.93 -16.33 1.14
C ALA A 93 16.36 -17.74 1.30
N LEU A 94 16.76 -18.69 0.45
CA LEU A 94 16.25 -20.08 0.47
C LEU A 94 16.68 -20.87 1.73
N GLU A 95 17.85 -20.59 2.30
CA GLU A 95 18.35 -21.29 3.50
C GLU A 95 17.75 -20.77 4.82
N GLU A 96 17.47 -19.46 4.95
CA GLU A 96 16.85 -18.93 6.18
C GLU A 96 15.36 -19.33 6.32
N PHE A 97 14.69 -19.82 5.26
CA PHE A 97 13.32 -20.36 5.36
C PHE A 97 13.22 -21.65 6.21
N GLY A 98 14.36 -22.29 6.54
CA GLY A 98 14.40 -23.46 7.42
C GLY A 98 14.67 -23.16 8.90
N ALA A 99 15.08 -21.93 9.25
CA ALA A 99 15.66 -21.65 10.57
C ALA A 99 15.04 -20.40 11.23
N GLY A 100 13.82 -20.55 11.76
CA GLY A 100 13.41 -20.02 13.08
C GLY A 100 13.68 -18.57 13.47
N LYS A 101 13.99 -17.63 12.57
CA LYS A 101 14.01 -16.19 12.86
C LYS A 101 12.63 -15.61 12.55
N GLU A 102 12.11 -14.81 13.49
CA GLU A 102 10.81 -14.13 13.39
C GLU A 102 10.80 -13.13 12.21
N VAL A 103 10.57 -13.63 11.01
CA VAL A 103 10.12 -12.81 9.89
C VAL A 103 8.69 -12.43 10.22
N ARG A 104 8.49 -11.17 10.65
CA ARG A 104 7.16 -10.56 10.81
C ARG A 104 6.49 -10.45 9.44
N THR A 105 5.99 -11.58 8.98
CA THR A 105 5.40 -11.76 7.66
C THR A 105 3.98 -11.25 7.74
N ALA A 106 3.70 -10.10 7.13
CA ALA A 106 2.32 -9.70 6.87
C ALA A 106 1.76 -10.61 5.76
N MET A 107 1.23 -11.77 6.14
CA MET A 107 0.64 -12.73 5.20
C MET A 107 -0.77 -12.28 4.78
N ALA A 108 -0.92 -11.95 3.50
CA ALA A 108 -2.19 -12.07 2.80
C ALA A 108 -2.00 -13.09 1.67
N ALA A 109 -2.70 -14.23 1.77
CA ALA A 109 -2.51 -15.36 0.88
C ALA A 109 -2.84 -15.03 -0.58
N GLY A 110 -1.95 -15.47 -1.48
CA GLY A 110 -2.26 -15.76 -2.87
C GLY A 110 -2.23 -14.57 -3.84
N ILE A 111 -1.31 -14.68 -4.81
CA ILE A 111 -1.14 -13.96 -6.09
C ILE A 111 -0.08 -12.83 -6.06
N ASN A 112 0.91 -13.00 -6.94
CA ASN A 112 2.14 -12.22 -7.18
C ASN A 112 1.90 -10.80 -7.73
N ARG A 113 1.07 -9.99 -7.07
CA ARG A 113 0.96 -8.56 -7.34
C ARG A 113 0.78 -7.81 -6.04
N VAL A 114 1.80 -7.03 -5.67
CA VAL A 114 1.74 -6.13 -4.52
C VAL A 114 1.00 -4.88 -4.97
N SER A 115 -0.29 -4.79 -4.66
CA SER A 115 -1.02 -3.54 -4.81
C SER A 115 -0.85 -2.72 -3.54
N VAL A 116 -0.11 -1.63 -3.68
CA VAL A 116 0.18 -0.73 -2.58
C VAL A 116 -0.64 0.51 -2.72
N ILE A 117 -1.33 0.90 -1.66
CA ILE A 117 -2.03 2.16 -1.63
C ILE A 117 -1.16 3.19 -0.92
N ALA A 118 -0.70 4.20 -1.65
CA ALA A 118 0.09 5.31 -1.12
C ALA A 118 -0.81 6.52 -0.82
N GLY A 119 -0.77 7.01 0.41
CA GLY A 119 -1.35 8.29 0.80
C GLY A 119 -0.25 9.31 1.13
N LYS A 120 -0.25 10.47 0.48
CA LYS A 120 0.66 11.57 0.83
C LYS A 120 0.12 12.30 2.06
N MET A 121 0.84 12.26 3.18
CA MET A 121 0.55 13.14 4.31
C MET A 121 1.11 14.53 4.03
N GLY A 122 0.31 15.37 3.37
CA GLY A 122 0.59 16.79 3.27
C GLY A 122 0.38 17.45 4.63
N MET A 123 1.45 17.64 5.41
CA MET A 123 1.47 18.67 6.45
C MET A 123 1.66 20.03 5.77
N GLU A 124 0.61 20.56 5.13
CA GLU A 124 0.58 21.99 4.82
C GLU A 124 0.35 22.75 6.12
N GLY A 125 1.47 23.06 6.79
CA GLY A 125 1.51 23.99 7.91
C GLY A 125 0.97 25.34 7.44
N THR A 126 -0.30 25.59 7.76
CA THR A 126 -0.93 26.90 7.60
C THR A 126 -0.27 27.85 8.60
N ARG A 127 0.80 28.54 8.16
CA ARG A 127 1.29 29.73 8.86
C ARG A 127 0.28 30.85 8.60
N ARG A 128 -0.46 31.23 9.64
CA ARG A 128 -1.08 32.55 9.76
C ARG A 128 -0.33 33.33 10.83
#